data_AF-X1Q1K5-F1
#
_entry.id   AF-X1Q1K5-F1
#
_cell.length_a   1.000
_cell.length_b   1.000
_cell.length_c   1.000
_cell.angle_alpha   90.00
_cell.angle_beta   90.00
_cell.angle_gamma   90.00
#
_symmetry.space_group_name_H-M   'P 1'
#
loop_
_entity.id
_entity.type
_entity.pdbx_description
1 polymer ?
#
loop_
_entity_poly.entity_id
_entity_poly.type
_entity_poly.pdbx_seq_one_letter_code
_entity_poly.pdbx_strand_id
1 'polypeptide(L)'
;AILNDENVDALLHIFAVPQKPLEAFSIPITPHLKEMRNLSTKLNKPVITCVFGSRWVLDYFLKHSHKYNVPIMTQISHAIKAFKFMYDFSKSDKKMNNNTEI
;
A
#
# COMPACT_ATOMS: atom_id res chain seq x y z
N ALA A 1 5.21 11.03 -7.83
CA ALA A 1 5.94 10.83 -9.09
C ALA A 1 5.61 9.46 -9.71
N ILE A 2 6.03 8.35 -9.10
CA ILE A 2 5.88 6.99 -9.68
C ILE A 2 4.43 6.60 -9.98
N LEU A 3 3.49 6.80 -9.04
CA LEU A 3 2.09 6.44 -9.24
C LEU A 3 1.42 7.20 -10.41
N ASN A 4 1.91 8.39 -10.77
CA ASN A 4 1.37 9.19 -11.87
C ASN A 4 1.81 8.67 -13.25
N ASP A 5 2.79 7.78 -13.33
CA ASP A 5 3.24 7.18 -14.59
C ASP A 5 2.16 6.25 -15.14
N GLU A 6 1.78 6.44 -16.41
CA GLU A 6 0.77 5.64 -17.09
C GLU A 6 1.15 4.17 -17.23
N ASN A 7 2.46 3.85 -17.20
CA ASN A 7 2.98 2.49 -17.29
C ASN A 7 3.03 1.77 -15.93
N VAL A 8 2.63 2.44 -14.85
CA VAL A 8 2.61 1.88 -13.50
C VAL A 8 1.18 1.53 -13.12
N ASP A 9 0.90 0.24 -12.95
CA ASP A 9 -0.44 -0.24 -12.53
C ASP A 9 -0.59 -0.33 -11.01
N ALA A 10 0.50 -0.53 -10.27
CA ALA A 10 0.51 -0.75 -8.83
C ALA A 10 1.83 -0.29 -8.19
N LEU A 11 1.80 0.02 -6.88
CA LEU A 11 3.00 0.42 -6.14
C LEU A 11 3.22 -0.45 -4.90
N LEU A 12 4.35 -1.16 -4.88
CA LEU A 12 4.90 -1.74 -3.66
C LEU A 12 5.86 -0.74 -3.00
N HIS A 13 5.43 -0.14 -1.90
CA HIS A 13 6.25 0.78 -1.13
C HIS A 13 7.03 0.01 -0.06
N ILE A 14 8.36 0.03 -0.14
CA ILE A 14 9.23 -0.65 0.83
C ILE A 14 9.78 0.40 1.80
N PHE A 15 9.44 0.26 3.07
CA PHE A 15 9.92 1.11 4.15
C PHE A 15 10.86 0.32 5.05
N ALA A 16 12.13 0.71 5.10
CA ALA A 16 13.18 0.00 5.83
C ALA A 16 14.01 0.97 6.68
N VAL A 17 13.38 1.69 7.60
CA VAL A 17 14.08 2.63 8.50
C VAL A 17 14.15 2.04 9.91
N PRO A 18 15.36 1.96 10.52
CA PRO A 18 15.49 1.50 11.90
C PRO A 18 14.82 2.45 12.90
N GLN A 19 14.51 1.92 14.09
CA GLN A 19 13.83 2.66 15.17
C GLN A 19 14.58 3.92 15.59
N LYS A 20 15.89 3.83 15.88
CA LYS A 20 16.67 4.97 16.39
C LYS A 20 16.63 6.20 15.46
N PRO A 21 16.83 6.08 14.14
CA PRO A 21 16.60 7.18 13.20
C PRO A 21 15.18 7.74 13.26
N LEU A 22 14.14 6.90 13.27
CA LEU A 22 12.75 7.36 13.32
C LEU A 22 12.45 8.19 14.57
N GLU A 23 12.94 7.76 15.72
CA GLU A 23 12.80 8.46 17.00
C GLU A 23 13.60 9.76 17.00
N ALA A 24 14.89 9.70 16.62
CA ALA A 24 15.80 10.84 16.65
C ALA A 24 15.35 11.99 15.74
N PHE A 25 14.83 11.67 14.55
CA PHE A 25 14.37 12.65 13.59
C PHE A 25 12.88 12.99 13.74
N SER A 26 12.15 12.32 14.64
CA SER A 26 10.72 12.52 14.86
C SER A 26 9.89 12.56 13.56
N ILE A 27 10.27 11.74 12.58
CA ILE A 27 9.72 11.83 11.22
C ILE A 27 8.25 11.38 11.24
N PRO A 28 7.29 12.29 10.99
CA PRO A 28 5.89 11.90 10.99
C PRO A 28 5.61 11.09 9.71
N ILE A 29 5.21 9.83 9.86
CA ILE A 29 4.82 8.98 8.70
C ILE A 29 3.41 9.29 8.18
N THR A 30 2.60 9.96 9.00
CA THR A 30 1.20 10.29 8.72
C THR A 30 0.98 11.04 7.40
N PRO A 31 1.77 12.08 7.04
CA PRO A 31 1.62 12.77 5.75
C PRO A 31 1.88 11.83 4.58
N HIS A 32 2.91 10.98 4.68
CA HIS A 32 3.24 10.00 3.64
C HIS A 32 2.12 8.97 3.45
N LEU A 33 1.55 8.44 4.54
CA LEU A 33 0.42 7.51 4.49
C LEU A 33 -0.84 8.17 3.88
N LYS A 34 -1.13 9.42 4.27
CA LYS A 34 -2.23 10.20 3.72
C LYS A 34 -2.07 10.42 2.21
N GLU A 35 -0.88 10.81 1.78
CA GLU A 35 -0.60 11.07 0.37
C GLU A 35 -0.70 9.79 -0.46
N MET A 36 -0.13 8.67 0.01
CA MET A 36 -0.27 7.37 -0.64
C MET A 36 -1.74 6.97 -0.81
N ARG A 37 -2.56 7.14 0.22
CA ARG A 37 -4.00 6.83 0.13
C ARG A 37 -4.71 7.72 -0.88
N ASN A 38 -4.42 9.03 -0.85
CA ASN A 38 -5.02 10.00 -1.77
C ASN A 38 -4.67 9.68 -3.22
N LEU A 39 -3.39 9.41 -3.50
CA LEU A 39 -2.91 9.05 -4.84
C LEU A 39 -3.49 7.71 -5.30
N SER A 40 -3.50 6.70 -4.43
CA SER A 40 -4.08 5.39 -4.73
C SER A 40 -5.55 5.51 -5.13
N THR A 41 -6.33 6.30 -4.39
CA THR A 41 -7.75 6.52 -4.66
C THR A 41 -7.96 7.34 -5.93
N LYS A 42 -7.19 8.42 -6.10
CA LYS A 42 -7.32 9.32 -7.26
C LYS A 42 -7.00 8.62 -8.58
N LEU A 43 -5.97 7.77 -8.58
CA LEU A 43 -5.47 7.13 -9.79
C LEU A 43 -6.04 5.71 -9.98
N ASN A 44 -6.83 5.24 -9.01
CA ASN A 44 -7.34 3.86 -8.95
C ASN A 44 -6.24 2.80 -9.08
N LYS A 45 -5.07 3.07 -8.49
CA LYS A 45 -3.90 2.17 -8.51
C LYS A 45 -3.65 1.64 -7.10
N PRO A 46 -3.59 0.30 -6.89
CA PRO A 46 -3.37 -0.25 -5.56
C PRO A 46 -1.97 0.05 -5.04
N VAL A 47 -1.88 0.37 -3.75
CA VAL A 47 -0.63 0.62 -3.03
C VAL A 47 -0.57 -0.28 -1.81
N ILE A 48 0.54 -1.01 -1.67
CA ILE A 48 0.83 -1.82 -0.47
C ILE A 48 2.15 -1.35 0.11
N THR A 49 2.19 -1.12 1.43
CA THR A 49 3.43 -0.78 2.14
C THR A 49 3.99 -1.99 2.87
N CYS A 50 5.21 -2.40 2.52
CA CYS A 50 6.00 -3.35 3.27
C CYS A 50 6.90 -2.62 4.27
N VAL A 51 6.73 -2.88 5.56
CA VAL A 51 7.55 -2.31 6.63
C VAL A 51 8.55 -3.36 7.11
N PHE A 52 9.83 -3.03 7.01
CA PHE A 52 10.96 -3.79 7.53
C PHE A 52 11.60 -3.01 8.68
N GLY A 53 11.72 -3.65 9.83
CA GLY A 53 12.29 -3.02 11.01
C GLY A 53 12.02 -3.82 12.27
N SER A 54 12.28 -3.18 13.42
CA SER A 54 11.92 -3.76 14.71
C SER A 54 10.40 -3.83 14.88
N ARG A 55 9.95 -4.62 15.86
CA ARG A 55 8.53 -4.68 16.23
C ARG A 55 7.95 -3.30 16.52
N TRP A 56 8.74 -2.44 17.16
CA TRP A 56 8.36 -1.06 17.46
C TRP A 56 8.02 -0.26 16.19
N VAL A 57 8.82 -0.40 15.13
CA VAL A 57 8.56 0.29 13.84
C VAL A 57 7.26 -0.19 13.22
N LEU A 58 6.99 -1.50 13.28
CA LEU A 58 5.73 -2.04 12.81
C LEU A 58 4.53 -1.48 13.60
N ASP A 59 4.61 -1.46 14.93
CA ASP A 59 3.53 -0.96 15.78
C ASP A 59 3.31 0.56 15.57
N TYR A 60 4.38 1.31 15.36
CA TYR A 60 4.32 2.72 14.97
C TYR A 60 3.56 2.91 13.65
N PHE A 61 3.86 2.11 12.62
CA PHE A 61 3.14 2.15 11.35
C PHE A 61 1.67 1.74 11.48
N LEU A 62 1.38 0.65 12.19
CA LEU A 62 0.01 0.15 12.37
C LEU A 62 -0.88 1.15 13.10
N LYS A 63 -0.35 1.82 14.13
CA LYS A 63 -1.06 2.87 14.88
C LYS A 63 -1.50 4.01 13.97
N HIS A 64 -0.69 4.37 12.97
CA HIS A 64 -0.97 5.49 12.08
C HIS A 64 -1.69 5.08 10.79
N SER A 65 -1.52 3.85 10.31
CA SER A 65 -2.10 3.37 9.05
C SER A 65 -3.59 3.12 9.10
N HIS A 66 -4.14 2.74 10.26
CA HIS A 66 -5.56 2.44 10.43
C HIS A 66 -6.46 3.60 9.96
N LYS A 67 -6.06 4.85 10.23
CA LYS A 67 -6.80 6.06 9.82
C LYS A 67 -6.90 6.23 8.30
N TYR A 68 -5.92 5.73 7.55
CA TYR A 68 -5.82 5.94 6.11
C TYR A 68 -6.12 4.69 5.29
N ASN A 69 -6.46 3.58 5.95
CA ASN A 69 -6.74 2.29 5.32
C ASN A 69 -5.64 1.87 4.30
N VAL A 70 -4.37 2.13 4.65
CA VAL A 70 -3.23 1.70 3.84
C VAL A 70 -2.82 0.31 4.29
N PRO A 71 -2.80 -0.70 3.40
CA PRO A 71 -2.40 -2.05 3.77
C PRO A 71 -0.92 -2.10 4.10
N ILE A 72 -0.62 -2.52 5.33
CA ILE A 72 0.75 -2.71 5.85
C ILE A 72 1.06 -4.20 5.92
N MET A 73 2.22 -4.58 5.39
CA MET A 73 2.72 -5.96 5.45
C MET A 73 4.16 -6.00 5.93
N THR A 74 4.59 -7.12 6.49
CA THR A 74 5.97 -7.34 6.97
C THR A 74 6.80 -8.21 6.02
N GLN A 75 6.17 -8.82 5.02
CA GLN A 75 6.82 -9.70 4.06
C GLN A 75 6.41 -9.33 2.64
N ILE A 76 7.38 -9.21 1.74
CA ILE A 76 7.14 -8.94 0.31
C ILE A 76 6.30 -10.05 -0.32
N SER A 77 6.52 -11.32 0.06
CA SER A 77 5.75 -12.47 -0.42
C SER A 77 4.24 -12.30 -0.17
N HIS A 78 3.86 -11.74 0.98
CA HIS A 78 2.46 -11.44 1.30
C HIS A 78 1.93 -10.28 0.46
N ALA A 79 2.73 -9.23 0.24
CA ALA A 79 2.33 -8.11 -0.61
C ALA A 79 2.11 -8.54 -2.06
N ILE A 80 2.99 -9.38 -2.61
CA ILE A 80 2.83 -9.95 -3.95
C ILE A 80 1.56 -10.79 -4.05
N LYS A 81 1.27 -11.64 -3.06
CA LYS A 81 0.02 -12.42 -3.00
C LYS A 81 -1.21 -11.51 -2.97
N ALA A 82 -1.17 -10.44 -2.19
CA ALA A 82 -2.26 -9.47 -2.13
C ALA A 82 -2.47 -8.75 -3.47
N PHE A 83 -1.41 -8.32 -4.15
CA PHE A 83 -1.53 -7.78 -5.51
C PHE A 83 -2.14 -8.78 -6.48
N LYS A 84 -1.71 -10.05 -6.42
CA LYS A 84 -2.29 -11.12 -7.23
C LYS A 84 -3.80 -11.25 -6.98
N PHE A 85 -4.24 -11.29 -5.71
CA PHE A 85 -5.65 -11.36 -5.38
C PHE A 85 -6.45 -10.16 -5.89
N MET A 86 -5.92 -8.93 -5.75
CA MET A 86 -6.56 -7.73 -6.28
C MET A 86 -6.71 -7.80 -7.81
N TYR A 87 -5.68 -8.28 -8.50
CA TYR A 87 -5.70 -8.46 -9.94
C TYR A 87 -6.72 -9.52 -10.39
N ASP A 88 -6.70 -10.70 -9.78
CA ASP A 88 -7.61 -11.79 -10.10
C ASP A 88 -9.08 -11.40 -9.81
N PHE A 89 -9.32 -10.66 -8.72
CA PHE A 89 -10.62 -10.10 -8.40
C PHE A 89 -11.10 -9.10 -9.47
N SER A 90 -10.24 -8.16 -9.87
CA SER A 90 -10.57 -7.17 -10.92
C SER A 90 -10.92 -7.80 -12.27
N LYS A 91 -10.32 -8.96 -12.60
CA LYS A 91 -10.66 -9.73 -13.80
C LYS A 91 -12.00 -10.45 -13.67
N SER A 92 -12.30 -10.96 -12.48
CA SER A 92 -13.53 -11.68 -12.20
C SER A 92 -14.73 -10.74 -12.26
N ASP A 93 -14.63 -9.55 -11.68
CA ASP A 93 -15.65 -8.49 -11.78
C ASP A 93 -15.93 -8.10 -13.24
N LYS A 94 -14.89 -7.95 -14.06
CA LYS A 94 -15.06 -7.67 -15.50
C LYS A 94 -15.79 -8.78 -16.24
N LYS A 95 -15.49 -10.06 -15.93
CA LYS A 95 -16.21 -11.19 -16.52
C LYS A 95 -17.68 -11.23 -16.10
N MET A 96 -17.99 -10.86 -14.86
CA MET A 96 -19.34 -10.86 -14.34
C MET A 96 -20.19 -9.78 -15.02
N ASN A 97 -19.65 -8.57 -15.20
CA ASN A 97 -20.34 -7.47 -15.89
C ASN A 97 -20.63 -7.80 -17.37
N ASN A 98 -19.68 -8.41 -18.09
CA ASN A 98 -19.89 -8.80 -19.49
C ASN A 98 -20.97 -9.88 -19.69
N ASN A 99 -21.25 -10.68 -18.66
CA ASN A 99 -22.30 -11.71 -18.72
C ASN A 99 -23.71 -11.16 -18.41
N THR A 100 -23.82 -9.89 -18.01
CA THR A 100 -25.11 -9.26 -17.65
C THR A 100 -25.68 -8.41 -18.79
N GLU A 101 -24.98 -8.29 -19.92
CA GLU A 101 -25.39 -7.53 -21.12
C GLU A 101 -26.08 -8.41 -22.19
N ILE A 102 -26.76 -9.49 -21.80
CA ILE A 102 -27.51 -10.38 -22.72
C ILE A 102 -29.00 -10.35 -22.38
#